data_AF-A0A1R3K7P2-F1
#
_entry.id   AF-A0A1R3K7P2-F1
#
_cell.length_a   1.000
_cell.length_b   1.000
_cell.length_c   1.000
_cell.angle_alpha   90.00
_cell.angle_beta   90.00
_cell.angle_gamma   90.00
#
_symmetry.space_group_name_H-M   'P 1'
#
loop_
_entity.id
_entity.type
_entity.pdbx_description
1 polymer ?
#
loop_
_entity_poly.entity_id
_entity_poly.type
_entity_poly.pdbx_seq_one_letter_code
_entity_poly.pdbx_strand_id
1 'polypeptide(L)'
;MYNPTPPKDRLPLPAKKLIETLESQLSIAYPDTGLEESQEVRQKPILRSVVGLIVASAQQIPHLGRPIQAILRNWLHLNHTDIPRGQAAARLLEDRAILKQLYSRGLANKYPPVLCLQTTDQDIKMMEAGHGITEVVVEGIKDYIGLLDTVSTSKVWLSANFHVGRASAYASAHIIQVMPDNSGVNFPNIECLDYAQFCLQQRPSPLHPLRVLILNARGANNPEFILTFVELTYDYNPDVFIVTEKRPTGEENLRARNSMGYTGYVSVDAIGYFGGLWFLWDQRKLRFRLISRSRNSITLDITFLNRT
;
A
#
# COMPACT_ATOMS: atom_id res chain seq x y z
N MET A 1 21.14 -32.09 -20.60
CA MET A 1 19.94 -31.86 -21.42
C MET A 1 19.13 -30.78 -20.73
N TYR A 2 18.90 -29.64 -21.39
CA TYR A 2 17.97 -28.62 -20.91
C TYR A 2 16.57 -29.24 -21.00
N ASN A 3 15.97 -29.62 -19.86
CA ASN A 3 14.57 -29.99 -19.86
C ASN A 3 13.77 -28.69 -20.01
N PRO A 4 12.89 -28.57 -21.03
CA PRO A 4 12.08 -27.37 -21.21
C PRO A 4 11.24 -27.15 -19.95
N THR A 5 11.20 -25.90 -19.49
CA THR A 5 10.39 -25.50 -18.34
C THR A 5 8.92 -25.80 -18.64
N PRO A 6 8.18 -26.49 -17.74
CA PRO A 6 6.78 -26.82 -17.99
C PRO A 6 5.93 -25.55 -18.11
N PRO A 7 4.85 -25.55 -18.90
CA PRO A 7 3.98 -24.39 -19.02
C PRO A 7 3.24 -24.11 -17.69
N LYS A 8 2.96 -22.82 -17.42
CA LYS A 8 2.47 -22.34 -16.12
C LYS A 8 1.13 -22.98 -15.72
N ASP A 9 0.24 -23.21 -16.67
CA ASP A 9 -1.08 -23.82 -16.50
C ASP A 9 -1.02 -25.23 -15.87
N ARG A 10 0.04 -26.00 -16.16
CA ARG A 10 0.26 -27.37 -15.65
C ARG A 10 0.91 -27.42 -14.27
N LEU A 11 1.30 -26.28 -13.71
CA LEU A 11 1.97 -26.22 -12.43
C LEU A 11 1.00 -26.30 -11.24
N PRO A 12 1.43 -26.89 -10.11
CA PRO A 12 0.63 -26.88 -8.90
C PRO A 12 0.45 -25.44 -8.38
N LEU A 13 -0.67 -25.16 -7.72
CA LEU A 13 -1.04 -23.82 -7.27
C LEU A 13 0.07 -23.11 -6.45
N PRO A 14 0.80 -23.76 -5.52
CA PRO A 14 1.89 -23.09 -4.81
C PRO A 14 3.02 -22.62 -5.72
N ALA A 15 3.31 -23.35 -6.80
CA ALA A 15 4.31 -22.94 -7.79
C ALA A 15 3.83 -21.75 -8.61
N LYS A 16 2.56 -21.77 -9.04
CA LYS A 16 1.93 -20.64 -9.76
C LYS A 16 2.02 -19.35 -8.94
N LYS A 17 1.65 -19.40 -7.66
CA LYS A 17 1.71 -18.23 -6.76
C LYS A 17 3.14 -17.70 -6.55
N LEU A 18 4.13 -18.58 -6.42
CA LEU A 18 5.54 -18.17 -6.34
C LEU A 18 6.02 -17.53 -7.64
N ILE A 19 5.65 -18.10 -8.78
CA ILE A 19 5.95 -17.54 -10.11
C ILE A 19 5.31 -16.17 -10.27
N GLU A 20 4.01 -16.03 -10.00
CA GLU A 20 3.27 -14.76 -10.08
C GLU A 20 3.91 -13.69 -9.20
N THR A 21 4.28 -14.06 -7.98
CA THR A 21 5.01 -13.17 -7.06
C THR A 21 6.34 -12.71 -7.67
N LEU A 22 7.11 -13.62 -8.29
CA LEU A 22 8.39 -13.28 -8.90
C LEU A 22 8.22 -12.45 -10.19
N GLU A 23 7.24 -12.78 -11.03
CA GLU A 23 6.91 -12.03 -12.25
C GLU A 23 6.58 -10.58 -11.91
N SER A 24 5.69 -10.36 -10.95
CA SER A 24 5.28 -9.04 -10.47
C SER A 24 6.47 -8.25 -9.87
N GLN A 25 7.26 -8.90 -9.01
CA GLN A 25 8.35 -8.25 -8.29
C GLN A 25 9.56 -7.91 -9.16
N LEU A 26 9.79 -8.68 -10.23
CA LEU A 26 10.97 -8.54 -11.09
C LEU A 26 10.64 -7.95 -12.45
N SER A 27 9.35 -7.77 -12.76
CA SER A 27 8.86 -7.34 -14.08
C SER A 27 9.39 -8.25 -15.19
N ILE A 28 9.25 -9.56 -14.98
CA ILE A 28 9.61 -10.63 -15.93
C ILE A 28 8.40 -11.55 -16.14
N ALA A 29 8.40 -12.33 -17.21
CA ALA A 29 7.41 -13.33 -17.56
C ALA A 29 8.01 -14.74 -17.56
N TYR A 30 7.31 -15.68 -16.93
CA TYR A 30 7.59 -17.10 -16.99
C TYR A 30 7.02 -17.73 -18.26
N PRO A 31 7.73 -18.64 -18.94
CA PRO A 31 9.10 -19.10 -18.67
C PRO A 31 10.18 -18.32 -19.45
N ASP A 32 9.77 -17.29 -20.21
CA ASP A 32 10.55 -16.77 -21.34
C ASP A 32 11.68 -15.81 -20.95
N THR A 33 11.52 -15.09 -19.84
CA THR A 33 12.50 -14.07 -19.41
C THR A 33 13.10 -14.43 -18.06
N GLY A 34 14.43 -14.29 -17.97
CA GLY A 34 15.22 -14.68 -16.79
C GLY A 34 15.57 -13.50 -15.87
N LEU A 35 16.30 -13.82 -14.80
CA LEU A 35 16.66 -12.83 -13.78
C LEU A 35 17.59 -11.72 -14.31
N GLU A 36 18.44 -12.02 -15.30
CA GLU A 36 19.38 -11.05 -15.88
C GLU A 36 18.68 -9.98 -16.74
N GLU A 37 17.48 -10.27 -17.24
CA GLU A 37 16.69 -9.35 -18.06
C GLU A 37 15.89 -8.35 -17.19
N SER A 38 15.69 -8.68 -15.91
CA SER A 38 14.94 -7.85 -14.96
C SER A 38 15.59 -6.48 -14.78
N GLN A 39 14.82 -5.42 -15.10
CA GLN A 39 15.22 -4.05 -14.82
C GLN A 39 15.34 -3.80 -13.30
N GLU A 40 14.46 -4.41 -12.51
CA GLU A 40 14.45 -4.30 -11.05
C GLU A 40 15.76 -4.80 -10.44
N VAL A 41 16.27 -5.96 -10.90
CA VAL A 41 17.55 -6.52 -10.42
C VAL A 41 18.74 -5.67 -10.87
N ARG A 42 18.72 -5.16 -12.11
CA ARG A 42 19.77 -4.26 -12.62
C ARG A 42 19.86 -2.97 -11.80
N GLN A 43 18.72 -2.40 -11.39
CA GLN A 43 18.68 -1.21 -10.55
C GLN A 43 19.01 -1.50 -9.08
N LYS A 44 18.61 -2.67 -8.57
CA LYS A 44 18.81 -3.09 -7.18
C LYS A 44 19.38 -4.52 -7.13
N PRO A 45 20.71 -4.69 -7.27
CA PRO A 45 21.33 -6.02 -7.30
C PRO A 45 21.05 -6.91 -6.09
N ILE A 46 20.77 -6.31 -4.92
CA ILE A 46 20.37 -7.02 -3.70
C ILE A 46 19.11 -7.88 -3.87
N LEU A 47 18.25 -7.56 -4.85
CA LEU A 47 17.06 -8.37 -5.15
C LEU A 47 17.41 -9.80 -5.56
N ARG A 48 18.61 -10.06 -6.09
CA ARG A 48 19.06 -11.43 -6.37
C ARG A 48 19.07 -12.29 -5.10
N SER A 49 19.50 -11.74 -3.96
CA SER A 49 19.47 -12.43 -2.68
C SER A 49 18.05 -12.62 -2.14
N VAL A 50 17.16 -11.64 -2.37
CA VAL A 50 15.73 -11.74 -2.03
C VAL A 50 15.05 -12.86 -2.84
N VAL A 51 15.33 -12.93 -4.14
CA VAL A 51 14.87 -14.01 -5.02
C VAL A 51 15.39 -15.35 -4.54
N GLY A 52 16.67 -15.43 -4.17
CA GLY A 52 17.25 -16.61 -3.54
C GLY A 52 16.47 -17.09 -2.31
N LEU A 53 16.07 -16.17 -1.43
CA LEU A 53 15.23 -16.49 -0.25
C LEU A 53 13.83 -16.99 -0.63
N ILE A 54 13.17 -16.39 -1.62
CA ILE A 54 11.85 -16.84 -2.11
C ILE A 54 11.96 -18.25 -2.71
N VAL A 55 13.01 -18.51 -3.51
CA VAL A 55 13.25 -19.84 -4.08
C VAL A 55 13.64 -20.86 -3.00
N ALA A 56 14.34 -20.43 -1.94
CA ALA A 56 14.65 -21.28 -0.79
C ALA A 56 13.39 -21.63 0.01
N SER A 57 12.43 -20.71 0.15
CA SER A 57 11.21 -20.94 0.93
C SER A 57 10.27 -21.96 0.29
N ALA A 58 10.41 -22.25 -1.01
CA ALA A 58 9.68 -23.35 -1.65
C ALA A 58 9.89 -24.69 -0.92
N GLN A 59 11.04 -24.90 -0.25
CA GLN A 59 11.31 -26.12 0.53
C GLN A 59 10.36 -26.31 1.72
N GLN A 60 9.68 -25.25 2.16
CA GLN A 60 8.67 -25.33 3.23
C GLN A 60 7.35 -25.94 2.74
N ILE A 61 7.16 -26.13 1.42
CA ILE A 61 5.96 -26.73 0.85
C ILE A 61 6.08 -28.26 0.90
N PRO A 62 5.25 -28.96 1.69
CA PRO A 62 5.33 -30.41 1.84
C PRO A 62 5.22 -31.13 0.49
N HIS A 63 6.10 -32.11 0.26
CA HIS A 63 6.17 -32.98 -0.93
C HIS A 63 6.43 -32.29 -2.28
N LEU A 64 6.18 -30.99 -2.42
CA LEU A 64 6.34 -30.23 -3.67
C LEU A 64 7.58 -29.31 -3.67
N GLY A 65 8.20 -29.07 -2.51
CA GLY A 65 9.26 -28.06 -2.41
C GLY A 65 10.47 -28.30 -3.30
N ARG A 66 10.97 -29.54 -3.42
CA ARG A 66 12.11 -29.87 -4.29
C ARG A 66 11.76 -29.70 -5.78
N PRO A 67 10.65 -30.27 -6.31
CA PRO A 67 10.23 -30.00 -7.69
C PRO A 67 10.05 -28.52 -8.01
N ILE A 68 9.37 -27.77 -7.14
CA ILE A 68 9.11 -26.33 -7.35
C ILE A 68 10.42 -25.54 -7.37
N GLN A 69 11.31 -25.78 -6.41
CA GLN A 69 12.62 -25.13 -6.37
C GLN A 69 13.44 -25.42 -7.64
N ALA A 70 13.38 -26.65 -8.17
CA ALA A 70 14.09 -27.00 -9.40
C ALA A 70 13.54 -26.23 -10.62
N ILE A 71 12.22 -26.09 -10.73
CA ILE A 71 11.56 -25.30 -11.78
C ILE A 71 12.00 -23.83 -11.71
N LEU A 72 11.86 -23.21 -10.53
CA LEU A 72 12.20 -21.79 -10.33
C LEU A 72 13.69 -21.53 -10.59
N ARG A 73 14.57 -22.41 -10.11
CA ARG A 73 16.02 -22.29 -10.32
C ARG A 73 16.37 -22.36 -11.81
N ASN A 74 15.75 -23.29 -12.54
CA ASN A 74 16.01 -23.46 -13.97
C ASN A 74 15.50 -22.25 -14.76
N TRP A 75 14.29 -21.76 -14.47
CA TRP A 75 13.74 -20.56 -15.12
C TRP A 75 14.60 -19.31 -14.86
N LEU A 76 14.96 -19.07 -13.62
CA LEU A 76 15.70 -17.86 -13.23
C LEU A 76 17.21 -17.96 -13.46
N HIS A 77 17.70 -19.07 -14.01
CA HIS A 77 19.13 -19.37 -14.20
C HIS A 77 19.98 -19.17 -12.92
N LEU A 78 19.45 -19.60 -11.79
CA LEU A 78 20.11 -19.47 -10.49
C LEU A 78 21.13 -20.59 -10.26
N ASN A 79 22.30 -20.22 -9.75
CA ASN A 79 23.28 -21.19 -9.27
C ASN A 79 22.87 -21.76 -7.92
N HIS A 80 23.48 -22.90 -7.54
CA HIS A 80 23.26 -23.49 -6.23
C HIS A 80 23.67 -22.57 -5.06
N THR A 81 24.64 -21.69 -5.29
CA THR A 81 25.11 -20.69 -4.32
C THR A 81 24.17 -19.51 -4.17
N ASP A 82 23.32 -19.25 -5.17
CA ASP A 82 22.34 -18.16 -5.12
C ASP A 82 21.15 -18.49 -4.19
N ILE A 83 20.95 -19.77 -3.88
CA ILE A 83 19.84 -20.25 -3.03
C ILE A 83 20.37 -20.53 -1.61
N PRO A 84 20.13 -19.65 -0.62
CA PRO A 84 20.63 -19.81 0.73
C PRO A 84 19.96 -20.98 1.45
N ARG A 85 20.67 -21.59 2.41
CA ARG A 85 20.18 -22.73 3.21
C ARG A 85 20.56 -22.57 4.68
N GLY A 86 19.74 -23.12 5.58
CA GLY A 86 20.00 -23.18 7.02
C GLY A 86 20.41 -21.81 7.58
N GLN A 87 21.58 -21.77 8.23
CA GLN A 87 22.10 -20.54 8.84
C GLN A 87 22.34 -19.39 7.86
N ALA A 88 22.69 -19.68 6.60
CA ALA A 88 22.89 -18.62 5.60
C ALA A 88 21.58 -17.90 5.28
N ALA A 89 20.46 -18.64 5.21
CA ALA A 89 19.14 -18.05 5.03
C ALA A 89 18.73 -17.23 6.26
N ALA A 90 19.00 -17.74 7.47
CA ALA A 90 18.73 -17.02 8.72
C ALA A 90 19.48 -15.68 8.78
N ARG A 91 20.77 -15.66 8.43
CA ARG A 91 21.58 -14.42 8.38
C ARG A 91 21.02 -13.40 7.40
N LEU A 92 20.54 -13.83 6.23
CA LEU A 92 19.91 -12.90 5.28
C LEU A 92 18.58 -12.34 5.81
N LEU A 93 17.82 -13.12 6.59
CA LEU A 93 16.59 -12.65 7.23
C LEU A 93 16.84 -11.72 8.43
N GLU A 94 18.08 -11.60 8.89
CA GLU A 94 18.53 -10.62 9.89
C GLU A 94 19.17 -9.39 9.23
N ASP A 95 19.56 -9.49 7.95
CA ASP A 95 20.18 -8.39 7.21
C ASP A 95 19.19 -7.24 6.96
N ARG A 96 19.59 -6.03 7.38
CA ARG A 96 18.73 -4.85 7.31
C ARG A 96 18.35 -4.48 5.87
N ALA A 97 19.26 -4.64 4.91
CA ALA A 97 19.01 -4.27 3.53
C ALA A 97 18.07 -5.29 2.85
N ILE A 98 18.20 -6.58 3.17
CA ILE A 98 17.27 -7.63 2.75
C ILE A 98 15.89 -7.40 3.35
N LEU A 99 15.80 -7.19 4.67
CA LEU A 99 14.52 -6.91 5.34
C LEU A 99 13.83 -5.68 4.74
N LYS A 100 14.59 -4.61 4.47
CA LYS A 100 14.07 -3.42 3.80
C LYS A 100 13.44 -3.77 2.46
N GLN A 101 14.07 -4.59 1.62
CA GLN A 101 13.46 -5.01 0.35
C GLN A 101 12.24 -5.91 0.57
N LEU A 102 12.31 -6.88 1.48
CA LEU A 102 11.18 -7.79 1.76
C LEU A 102 9.93 -7.03 2.17
N TYR A 103 10.04 -6.12 3.15
CA TYR A 103 8.87 -5.41 3.65
C TYR A 103 8.39 -4.29 2.73
N SER A 104 9.31 -3.49 2.17
CA SER A 104 8.92 -2.35 1.33
C SER A 104 8.23 -2.76 0.03
N ARG A 105 8.46 -4.00 -0.41
CA ARG A 105 7.82 -4.62 -1.58
C ARG A 105 6.65 -5.56 -1.26
N GLY A 106 6.30 -5.69 0.03
CA GLY A 106 5.19 -6.53 0.46
C GLY A 106 5.43 -8.04 0.45
N LEU A 107 6.68 -8.46 0.27
CA LEU A 107 7.09 -9.85 0.31
C LEU A 107 7.09 -10.44 1.73
N ALA A 108 7.02 -9.61 2.77
CA ALA A 108 6.82 -10.05 4.15
C ALA A 108 5.82 -9.16 4.90
N ASN A 109 5.02 -9.73 5.82
CA ASN A 109 3.96 -9.00 6.54
C ASN A 109 3.97 -9.15 8.07
N LYS A 110 4.91 -9.92 8.63
CA LYS A 110 5.06 -10.17 10.07
C LYS A 110 6.51 -10.01 10.48
N TYR A 111 6.78 -9.88 11.78
CA TYR A 111 8.11 -10.01 12.35
C TYR A 111 8.13 -11.10 13.45
N PRO A 112 9.04 -12.10 13.38
CA PRO A 112 10.05 -12.35 12.33
C PRO A 112 9.46 -12.48 10.91
N PRO A 113 10.25 -12.20 9.85
CA PRO A 113 9.75 -12.13 8.47
C PRO A 113 9.13 -13.44 8.01
N VAL A 114 7.85 -13.38 7.61
CA VAL A 114 7.12 -14.48 6.96
C VAL A 114 6.82 -14.08 5.53
N LEU A 115 7.28 -14.87 4.57
CA LEU A 115 7.08 -14.58 3.17
C LEU A 115 5.59 -14.65 2.79
N CYS A 116 5.14 -13.66 2.03
CA CYS A 116 3.77 -13.53 1.59
C CYS A 116 3.72 -13.66 0.07
N LEU A 117 2.93 -14.62 -0.41
CA LEU A 117 2.63 -14.71 -1.83
C LEU A 117 1.49 -13.76 -2.16
N GLN A 118 1.53 -13.21 -3.37
CA GLN A 118 0.44 -12.38 -3.87
C GLN A 118 -0.90 -13.13 -3.85
N THR A 119 -1.95 -12.37 -3.57
CA THR A 119 -3.34 -12.79 -3.66
C THR A 119 -3.96 -12.10 -4.87
N THR A 120 -4.69 -12.85 -5.68
CA THR A 120 -5.24 -12.40 -6.97
C THR A 120 -6.66 -11.81 -6.86
N ASP A 121 -7.28 -11.87 -5.68
CA ASP A 121 -8.63 -11.34 -5.46
C ASP A 121 -8.55 -10.00 -4.71
N GLN A 122 -8.96 -8.94 -5.38
CA GLN A 122 -9.15 -7.62 -4.78
C GLN A 122 -10.54 -7.10 -5.11
N ASP A 123 -11.53 -7.49 -4.31
CA ASP A 123 -12.86 -6.89 -4.39
C ASP A 123 -12.84 -5.46 -3.87
N ILE A 124 -13.44 -4.55 -4.63
CA ILE A 124 -13.59 -3.14 -4.26
C ILE A 124 -14.78 -3.00 -3.33
N LYS A 125 -14.53 -2.54 -2.10
CA LYS A 125 -15.57 -2.29 -1.11
C LYS A 125 -16.16 -0.90 -1.29
N MET A 126 -17.39 -0.84 -1.78
CA MET A 126 -18.14 0.41 -1.95
C MET A 126 -18.81 0.79 -0.63
N MET A 127 -18.69 2.06 -0.22
CA MET A 127 -19.19 2.60 1.04
C MET A 127 -19.73 4.01 0.83
N GLU A 128 -20.67 4.41 1.69
CA GLU A 128 -21.18 5.78 1.73
C GLU A 128 -20.97 6.39 3.12
N ALA A 129 -20.50 7.64 3.15
CA ALA A 129 -20.41 8.45 4.37
C ALA A 129 -21.50 9.53 4.36
N GLY A 130 -22.58 9.25 5.10
CA GLY A 130 -23.77 10.12 5.20
C GLY A 130 -23.73 11.11 6.36
N HIS A 131 -24.11 10.64 7.55
CA HIS A 131 -24.17 11.46 8.76
C HIS A 131 -23.27 10.90 9.86
N GLY A 132 -22.60 11.78 10.59
CA GLY A 132 -21.71 11.40 11.68
C GLY A 132 -20.39 10.82 11.18
N ILE A 133 -19.77 9.98 12.01
CA ILE A 133 -18.46 9.37 11.74
C ILE A 133 -18.66 8.04 11.03
N THR A 134 -18.15 7.92 9.81
CA THR A 134 -17.97 6.64 9.12
C THR A 134 -16.56 6.13 9.41
N GLU A 135 -16.47 4.94 10.00
CA GLU A 135 -15.20 4.29 10.33
C GLU A 135 -14.91 3.14 9.35
N VAL A 136 -13.69 3.12 8.83
CA VAL A 136 -13.15 2.08 7.95
C VAL A 136 -11.92 1.47 8.61
N VAL A 137 -11.96 0.16 8.85
CA VAL A 137 -10.85 -0.60 9.43
C VAL A 137 -10.14 -1.39 8.34
N VAL A 138 -8.83 -1.17 8.23
CA VAL A 138 -7.96 -1.86 7.27
C VAL A 138 -6.91 -2.69 8.01
N GLU A 139 -6.98 -4.00 7.87
CA GLU A 139 -5.96 -4.92 8.39
C GLU A 139 -4.71 -4.89 7.52
N GLY A 140 -3.56 -4.55 8.08
CA GLY A 140 -2.32 -4.35 7.32
C GLY A 140 -1.80 -5.60 6.60
N ILE A 141 -2.24 -6.80 7.00
CA ILE A 141 -1.84 -8.07 6.37
C ILE A 141 -2.74 -8.49 5.20
N LYS A 142 -3.91 -7.87 5.03
CA LYS A 142 -4.91 -8.22 4.02
C LYS A 142 -4.91 -7.21 2.89
N ASP A 143 -5.17 -7.66 1.67
CA ASP A 143 -5.46 -6.72 0.58
C ASP A 143 -6.76 -5.98 0.87
N TYR A 144 -6.81 -4.71 0.49
CA TYR A 144 -7.98 -3.88 0.71
C TYR A 144 -8.01 -2.76 -0.32
N ILE A 145 -9.14 -2.66 -1.03
CA ILE A 145 -9.53 -1.49 -1.80
C ILE A 145 -10.91 -1.07 -1.29
N GLY A 146 -11.04 0.20 -0.91
CA GLY A 146 -12.31 0.80 -0.51
C GLY A 146 -12.57 2.05 -1.32
N LEU A 147 -13.80 2.21 -1.80
CA LEU A 147 -14.29 3.45 -2.37
C LEU A 147 -15.38 4.00 -1.46
N LEU A 148 -15.14 5.17 -0.89
CA LEU A 148 -16.04 5.85 0.03
C LEU A 148 -16.50 7.16 -0.60
N ASP A 149 -17.79 7.23 -0.92
CA ASP A 149 -18.43 8.46 -1.40
C ASP A 149 -19.12 9.15 -0.23
N THR A 150 -18.92 10.47 -0.07
CA THR A 150 -19.69 11.24 0.90
C THR A 150 -21.00 11.71 0.28
N VAL A 151 -22.01 11.94 1.13
CA VAL A 151 -23.10 12.85 0.75
C VAL A 151 -22.56 14.24 0.39
N SER A 152 -23.36 15.04 -0.30
CA SER A 152 -23.00 16.43 -0.62
C SER A 152 -22.68 17.22 0.64
N THR A 153 -21.46 17.71 0.73
CA THR A 153 -20.86 18.26 1.94
C THR A 153 -20.11 19.56 1.63
N SER A 154 -20.05 20.48 2.59
CA SER A 154 -19.25 21.71 2.48
C SER A 154 -17.80 21.49 2.94
N LYS A 155 -17.61 20.52 3.84
CA LYS A 155 -16.36 20.26 4.53
C LYS A 155 -16.30 18.81 5.00
N VAL A 156 -15.14 18.19 4.90
CA VAL A 156 -14.93 16.82 5.42
C VAL A 156 -13.81 16.82 6.44
N TRP A 157 -14.07 16.25 7.61
CA TRP A 157 -13.01 15.87 8.54
C TRP A 157 -12.55 14.46 8.23
N LEU A 158 -11.25 14.29 8.13
CA LEU A 158 -10.63 13.00 7.87
C LEU A 158 -9.56 12.74 8.93
N SER A 159 -9.66 11.61 9.60
CA SER A 159 -8.65 11.12 10.52
C SER A 159 -8.21 9.72 10.11
N ALA A 160 -6.92 9.44 10.16
CA ALA A 160 -6.43 8.08 10.05
C ALA A 160 -5.36 7.86 11.10
N ASN A 161 -5.41 6.71 11.75
CA ASN A 161 -4.37 6.25 12.65
C ASN A 161 -4.08 4.77 12.43
N PHE A 162 -2.91 4.31 12.89
CA PHE A 162 -2.60 2.90 12.88
C PHE A 162 -1.90 2.46 14.16
N HIS A 163 -2.09 1.20 14.52
CA HIS A 163 -1.39 0.56 15.63
C HIS A 163 -0.61 -0.65 15.14
N VAL A 164 0.51 -0.96 15.79
CA VAL A 164 1.35 -2.13 15.49
C VAL A 164 1.39 -3.02 16.73
N GLY A 165 0.76 -4.20 16.65
CA GLY A 165 0.61 -5.08 17.80
C GLY A 165 1.77 -6.07 17.95
N ARG A 166 2.53 -6.01 19.05
CA ARG A 166 3.58 -7.03 19.31
C ARG A 166 3.01 -8.44 19.46
N ALA A 167 1.86 -8.57 20.12
CA ALA A 167 1.18 -9.86 20.33
C ALA A 167 0.72 -10.52 19.02
N SER A 168 0.49 -9.73 17.98
CA SER A 168 0.05 -10.20 16.65
C SER A 168 1.22 -10.28 15.65
N ALA A 169 2.44 -10.58 16.12
CA ALA A 169 3.65 -10.64 15.31
C ALA A 169 3.89 -9.35 14.50
N TYR A 170 3.62 -8.20 15.12
CA TYR A 170 3.71 -6.87 14.54
C TYR A 170 2.74 -6.59 13.39
N ALA A 171 1.63 -7.35 13.31
CA ALA A 171 0.54 -6.99 12.41
C ALA A 171 -0.03 -5.61 12.80
N SER A 172 -0.24 -4.79 11.79
CA SER A 172 -0.82 -3.46 11.89
C SER A 172 -2.32 -3.49 11.58
N ALA A 173 -3.06 -2.56 12.17
CA ALA A 173 -4.38 -2.20 11.68
C ALA A 173 -4.50 -0.68 11.62
N HIS A 174 -5.21 -0.21 10.60
CA HIS A 174 -5.47 1.19 10.34
C HIS A 174 -6.95 1.47 10.57
N ILE A 175 -7.23 2.58 11.22
CA ILE A 175 -8.57 3.09 11.46
C ILE A 175 -8.67 4.43 10.74
N ILE A 176 -9.55 4.50 9.75
CA ILE A 176 -9.82 5.70 8.97
C ILE A 176 -11.23 6.16 9.32
N GLN A 177 -11.37 7.41 9.71
CA GLN A 177 -12.63 8.02 10.10
C GLN A 177 -12.90 9.20 9.17
N VAL A 178 -14.07 9.18 8.55
CA VAL A 178 -14.58 10.25 7.67
C VAL A 178 -15.82 10.83 8.29
N MET A 179 -15.87 12.14 8.45
CA MET A 179 -17.03 12.85 8.97
C MET A 179 -17.36 14.01 8.03
N PRO A 180 -18.40 13.90 7.18
CA PRO A 180 -18.85 14.98 6.33
C PRO A 180 -19.68 16.01 7.12
N ASP A 181 -19.51 17.28 6.76
CA ASP A 181 -20.34 18.41 7.19
C ASP A 181 -21.36 18.72 6.09
N ASN A 182 -22.62 18.37 6.30
CA ASN A 182 -23.69 18.65 5.35
C ASN A 182 -24.58 19.84 5.78
N SER A 183 -24.10 20.68 6.71
CA SER A 183 -24.82 21.87 7.14
C SER A 183 -25.04 22.89 6.02
N GLY A 184 -24.17 22.90 5.00
CA GLY A 184 -24.20 23.91 3.95
C GLY A 184 -23.82 25.31 4.44
N VAL A 185 -23.24 25.42 5.64
CA VAL A 185 -22.86 26.67 6.27
C VAL A 185 -21.39 26.61 6.69
N ASN A 186 -20.63 27.63 6.31
CA ASN A 186 -19.32 27.86 6.89
C ASN A 186 -19.49 28.58 8.22
N PHE A 187 -19.28 27.85 9.32
CA PHE A 187 -19.30 28.43 10.66
C PHE A 187 -17.98 29.15 10.95
N PRO A 188 -18.02 30.42 11.37
CA PRO A 188 -16.82 31.14 11.81
C PRO A 188 -16.29 30.55 13.13
N ASN A 189 -15.07 30.91 13.53
CA ASN A 189 -14.53 30.41 14.80
C ASN A 189 -15.31 30.99 15.99
N ILE A 190 -16.07 30.14 16.68
CA ILE A 190 -16.90 30.54 17.82
C ILE A 190 -16.05 30.99 19.02
N GLU A 191 -14.80 30.55 19.13
CA GLU A 191 -13.90 30.96 20.21
C GLU A 191 -13.43 32.42 20.07
N CYS A 192 -13.61 33.02 18.89
CA CYS A 192 -13.12 34.37 18.59
C CYS A 192 -14.24 35.41 18.44
N LEU A 193 -15.51 35.03 18.56
CA LEU A 193 -16.66 35.88 18.27
C LEU A 193 -17.70 35.80 19.38
N ASP A 194 -18.38 36.90 19.66
CA ASP A 194 -19.63 36.84 20.42
C ASP A 194 -20.74 36.17 19.60
N TYR A 195 -21.84 35.78 20.24
CA TYR A 195 -22.92 35.05 19.57
C TYR A 195 -23.55 35.84 18.40
N ALA A 196 -23.72 37.16 18.54
CA ALA A 196 -24.31 37.98 17.50
C ALA A 196 -23.38 38.07 16.28
N GLN A 197 -22.08 38.27 16.52
CA GLN A 197 -21.03 38.27 15.49
C GLN A 197 -20.92 36.90 14.81
N PHE A 198 -20.99 35.82 15.58
CA PHE A 198 -20.99 34.45 15.05
C PHE A 198 -22.16 34.25 14.07
N CYS A 199 -23.38 34.61 14.47
CA CYS A 199 -24.55 34.49 13.60
C CYS A 199 -24.44 35.33 12.32
N LEU A 200 -23.97 36.58 12.42
CA LEU A 200 -23.82 37.48 11.27
C LEU A 200 -22.73 37.04 10.29
N GLN A 201 -21.73 36.28 10.75
CA GLN A 201 -20.60 35.85 9.94
C GLN A 201 -20.77 34.46 9.32
N GLN A 202 -21.88 33.76 9.59
CA GLN A 202 -22.22 32.52 8.90
C GLN A 202 -22.42 32.80 7.41
N ARG A 203 -21.79 31.97 6.57
CA ARG A 203 -21.91 32.08 5.11
C ARG A 203 -22.40 30.77 4.51
N PRO A 204 -23.34 30.80 3.55
CA PRO A 204 -23.64 29.64 2.74
C PRO A 204 -22.37 29.07 2.11
N SER A 205 -22.26 27.75 2.09
CA SER A 205 -21.14 27.02 1.50
C SER A 205 -21.67 26.04 0.47
N PRO A 206 -21.09 25.99 -0.75
CA PRO A 206 -21.52 25.04 -1.76
C PRO A 206 -21.30 23.61 -1.27
N LEU A 207 -22.28 22.75 -1.55
CA LEU A 207 -22.24 21.34 -1.18
C LEU A 207 -21.78 20.52 -2.38
N HIS A 208 -20.75 19.71 -2.17
CA HIS A 208 -20.22 18.81 -3.19
C HIS A 208 -19.98 17.43 -2.57
N PRO A 209 -20.29 16.33 -3.29
CA PRO A 209 -19.84 15.02 -2.84
C PRO A 209 -18.31 14.94 -2.95
N LEU A 210 -17.68 14.23 -2.02
CA LEU A 210 -16.25 13.92 -2.01
C LEU A 210 -16.09 12.42 -2.23
N ARG A 211 -15.22 12.04 -3.16
CA ARG A 211 -14.83 10.64 -3.34
C ARG A 211 -13.46 10.36 -2.72
N VAL A 212 -13.43 9.41 -1.79
CA VAL A 212 -12.22 8.94 -1.12
C VAL A 212 -11.93 7.51 -1.53
N LEU A 213 -10.73 7.27 -2.08
CA LEU A 213 -10.25 5.93 -2.37
C LEU A 213 -9.21 5.51 -1.33
N ILE A 214 -9.40 4.33 -0.74
CA ILE A 214 -8.54 3.76 0.29
C ILE A 214 -7.87 2.50 -0.28
N LEU A 215 -6.55 2.49 -0.34
CA LEU A 215 -5.77 1.37 -0.86
C LEU A 215 -4.77 0.90 0.19
N ASN A 216 -4.81 -0.40 0.49
CA ASN A 216 -3.74 -1.01 1.27
C ASN A 216 -2.59 -1.46 0.39
N ALA A 217 -1.52 -0.68 0.34
CA ALA A 217 -0.38 -0.93 -0.56
C ALA A 217 0.39 -2.21 -0.23
N ARG A 218 0.41 -2.60 1.04
CA ARG A 218 1.25 -3.67 1.60
C ARG A 218 2.73 -3.55 1.24
N GLY A 219 3.21 -2.38 0.81
CA GLY A 219 4.56 -2.20 0.27
C GLY A 219 4.54 -1.44 -1.05
N ALA A 220 4.64 -0.12 -0.97
CA ALA A 220 4.59 0.78 -2.13
C ALA A 220 5.80 0.70 -3.06
N ASN A 221 6.84 -0.07 -2.73
CA ASN A 221 7.92 -0.39 -3.69
C ASN A 221 7.61 -1.65 -4.52
N ASN A 222 6.45 -2.29 -4.34
CA ASN A 222 5.99 -3.33 -5.26
C ASN A 222 5.72 -2.69 -6.63
N PRO A 223 6.33 -3.16 -7.74
CA PRO A 223 6.07 -2.62 -9.07
C PRO A 223 4.59 -2.63 -9.48
N GLU A 224 3.80 -3.60 -9.01
CA GLU A 224 2.37 -3.66 -9.31
C GLU A 224 1.56 -2.55 -8.63
N PHE A 225 2.02 -2.06 -7.47
CA PHE A 225 1.27 -1.06 -6.71
C PHE A 225 1.03 0.23 -7.49
N ILE A 226 2.01 0.70 -8.28
CA ILE A 226 1.82 1.91 -9.09
C ILE A 226 0.87 1.66 -10.27
N LEU A 227 0.83 0.44 -10.80
CA LEU A 227 -0.11 0.07 -11.87
C LEU A 227 -1.55 0.08 -11.33
N THR A 228 -1.79 -0.63 -10.22
CA THR A 228 -3.08 -0.63 -9.53
C THR A 228 -3.50 0.79 -9.15
N PHE A 229 -2.57 1.60 -8.65
CA PHE A 229 -2.85 3.00 -8.32
C PHE A 229 -3.33 3.81 -9.54
N VAL A 230 -2.67 3.66 -10.69
CA VAL A 230 -3.04 4.38 -11.93
C VAL A 230 -4.40 3.90 -12.45
N GLU A 231 -4.63 2.59 -12.47
CA GLU A 231 -5.92 1.98 -12.87
C GLU A 231 -7.06 2.52 -12.00
N LEU A 232 -6.92 2.45 -10.68
CA LEU A 232 -7.92 2.95 -9.73
C LEU A 232 -8.14 4.46 -9.85
N THR A 233 -7.09 5.23 -10.11
CA THR A 233 -7.21 6.68 -10.32
C THR A 233 -7.96 6.98 -11.62
N TYR A 234 -7.72 6.21 -12.67
CA TYR A 234 -8.39 6.36 -13.96
C TYR A 234 -9.88 5.97 -13.87
N ASP A 235 -10.18 4.80 -13.29
CA ASP A 235 -11.53 4.25 -13.23
C ASP A 235 -12.46 5.03 -12.30
N TYR A 236 -11.94 5.50 -11.16
CA TYR A 236 -12.78 6.10 -10.11
C TYR A 236 -12.62 7.61 -9.95
N ASN A 237 -11.55 8.20 -10.49
CA ASN A 237 -11.21 9.62 -10.39
C ASN A 237 -11.41 10.19 -8.97
N PRO A 238 -10.75 9.61 -7.94
CA PRO A 238 -10.98 10.01 -6.56
C PRO A 238 -10.42 11.42 -6.27
N ASP A 239 -11.14 12.18 -5.45
CA ASP A 239 -10.71 13.50 -5.00
C ASP A 239 -9.59 13.40 -3.96
N VAL A 240 -9.66 12.34 -3.13
CA VAL A 240 -8.67 12.02 -2.09
C VAL A 240 -8.28 10.56 -2.19
N PHE A 241 -6.98 10.30 -2.15
CA PHE A 241 -6.44 8.94 -2.10
C PHE A 241 -5.73 8.71 -0.77
N ILE A 242 -6.13 7.68 -0.04
CA ILE A 242 -5.52 7.26 1.21
C ILE A 242 -4.79 5.94 0.98
N VAL A 243 -3.49 5.92 1.25
CA VAL A 243 -2.68 4.70 1.15
C VAL A 243 -2.26 4.25 2.53
N THR A 244 -2.66 3.03 2.91
CA THR A 244 -2.21 2.34 4.12
C THR A 244 -1.09 1.36 3.80
N GLU A 245 -0.36 0.92 4.83
CA GLU A 245 0.82 0.04 4.68
C GLU A 245 1.76 0.51 3.56
N LYS A 246 2.07 1.81 3.52
CA LYS A 246 3.00 2.30 2.50
C LYS A 246 4.31 1.52 2.60
N ARG A 247 4.93 1.48 3.80
CA ARG A 247 6.20 0.84 4.19
C ARG A 247 7.54 1.48 3.77
N PRO A 248 7.78 2.03 2.57
CA PRO A 248 8.97 2.80 2.30
C PRO A 248 9.13 4.00 3.24
N THR A 249 10.40 4.34 3.49
CA THR A 249 10.84 5.50 4.26
C THR A 249 11.98 6.20 3.50
N GLY A 250 12.26 7.46 3.85
CA GLY A 250 13.34 8.25 3.23
C GLY A 250 13.16 8.45 1.72
N GLU A 251 14.24 8.29 0.94
CA GLU A 251 14.24 8.55 -0.50
C GLU A 251 13.32 7.63 -1.31
N GLU A 252 13.14 6.38 -0.89
CA GLU A 252 12.23 5.46 -1.59
C GLU A 252 10.77 5.91 -1.43
N ASN A 253 10.42 6.45 -0.25
CA ASN A 253 9.11 7.07 -0.02
C ASN A 253 8.90 8.29 -0.92
N LEU A 254 9.93 9.13 -1.12
CA LEU A 254 9.84 10.26 -2.03
C LEU A 254 9.66 9.81 -3.48
N ARG A 255 10.43 8.82 -3.94
CA ARG A 255 10.32 8.28 -5.30
C ARG A 255 8.95 7.67 -5.58
N ALA A 256 8.48 6.77 -4.72
CA ALA A 256 7.18 6.12 -4.87
C ALA A 256 6.01 7.12 -4.84
N ARG A 257 6.11 8.18 -4.03
CA ARG A 257 5.09 9.24 -3.99
C ARG A 257 5.13 10.11 -5.26
N ASN A 258 6.32 10.47 -5.73
CA ASN A 258 6.46 11.35 -6.90
C ASN A 258 5.90 10.72 -8.18
N SER A 259 5.85 9.39 -8.29
CA SER A 259 5.24 8.69 -9.43
C SER A 259 3.70 8.75 -9.44
N MET A 260 3.05 9.22 -8.38
CA MET A 260 1.58 9.18 -8.25
C MET A 260 0.84 10.40 -8.83
N GLY A 261 1.55 11.44 -9.28
CA GLY A 261 0.95 12.58 -9.99
C GLY A 261 0.06 13.53 -9.17
N TYR A 262 -0.19 13.25 -7.88
CA TYR A 262 -0.94 14.16 -7.01
C TYR A 262 -0.09 15.36 -6.54
N THR A 263 -0.70 16.54 -6.52
CA THR A 263 -0.02 17.82 -6.21
C THR A 263 0.07 18.08 -4.71
N GLY A 264 -0.88 17.57 -3.92
CA GLY A 264 -0.92 17.68 -2.47
C GLY A 264 -0.68 16.34 -1.79
N TYR A 265 0.01 16.37 -0.65
CA TYR A 265 0.18 15.19 0.19
C TYR A 265 0.41 15.51 1.67
N VAL A 266 0.06 14.55 2.53
CA VAL A 266 0.57 14.45 3.90
C VAL A 266 0.86 12.98 4.20
N SER A 267 1.90 12.72 4.99
CA SER A 267 2.38 11.36 5.23
C SER A 267 2.72 11.11 6.68
N VAL A 268 2.58 9.86 7.13
CA VAL A 268 3.19 9.37 8.37
C VAL A 268 4.02 8.14 8.03
N ASP A 269 5.22 8.07 8.57
CA ASP A 269 6.13 6.95 8.31
C ASP A 269 5.71 5.68 9.03
N ALA A 270 6.12 4.55 8.48
CA ALA A 270 5.94 3.26 9.12
C ALA A 270 6.72 3.17 10.44
N ILE A 271 6.22 2.39 11.39
CA ILE A 271 6.96 2.06 12.61
C ILE A 271 7.77 0.79 12.31
N GLY A 272 9.08 0.96 12.14
CA GLY A 272 9.92 -0.10 11.57
C GLY A 272 9.54 -0.32 10.12
N TYR A 273 8.82 -1.42 9.85
CA TYR A 273 8.34 -1.80 8.53
C TYR A 273 6.81 -1.91 8.43
N PHE A 274 6.08 -1.54 9.49
CA PHE A 274 4.64 -1.76 9.59
C PHE A 274 3.87 -0.44 9.65
N GLY A 275 2.73 -0.40 8.96
CA GLY A 275 1.90 0.79 8.89
C GLY A 275 2.44 1.86 7.93
N GLY A 276 2.31 3.10 8.38
CA GLY A 276 2.55 4.28 7.55
C GLY A 276 1.34 4.62 6.68
N LEU A 277 1.19 5.91 6.42
CA LEU A 277 0.03 6.51 5.77
C LEU A 277 0.47 7.52 4.71
N TRP A 278 -0.24 7.55 3.60
CA TRP A 278 -0.29 8.71 2.70
C TRP A 278 -1.73 9.18 2.54
N PHE A 279 -1.88 10.50 2.49
CA PHE A 279 -3.06 11.16 1.97
C PHE A 279 -2.60 11.98 0.78
N LEU A 280 -3.29 11.85 -0.34
CA LEU A 280 -2.95 12.46 -1.62
C LEU A 280 -4.19 13.17 -2.16
N TRP A 281 -4.02 14.36 -2.73
CA TRP A 281 -5.13 15.14 -3.31
C TRP A 281 -4.65 16.14 -4.36
N ASP A 282 -5.58 16.63 -5.18
CA ASP A 282 -5.29 17.71 -6.13
C ASP A 282 -5.51 19.07 -5.46
N GLN A 283 -4.43 19.82 -5.23
CA GLN A 283 -4.45 21.17 -4.66
C GLN A 283 -5.23 22.18 -5.50
N ARG A 284 -5.56 21.86 -6.75
CA ARG A 284 -6.43 22.70 -7.60
C ARG A 284 -7.92 22.48 -7.30
N LYS A 285 -8.28 21.32 -6.74
CA LYS A 285 -9.67 20.96 -6.42
C LYS A 285 -10.01 21.19 -4.95
N LEU A 286 -9.07 20.88 -4.06
CA LEU A 286 -9.30 20.82 -2.62
C LEU A 286 -8.29 21.64 -1.84
N ARG A 287 -8.78 22.31 -0.81
CA ARG A 287 -7.96 22.92 0.24
C ARG A 287 -7.93 22.01 1.46
N PHE A 288 -6.72 21.61 1.82
CA PHE A 288 -6.44 20.82 3.00
C PHE A 288 -5.87 21.69 4.12
N ARG A 289 -6.34 21.48 5.34
CA ARG A 289 -5.76 22.03 6.56
C ARG A 289 -5.44 20.89 7.52
N LEU A 290 -4.18 20.80 7.92
CA LEU A 290 -3.73 19.81 8.89
C LEU A 290 -4.18 20.25 10.29
N ILE A 291 -4.94 19.40 10.98
CA ILE A 291 -5.41 19.66 12.34
C ILE A 291 -4.39 19.12 13.34
N SER A 292 -3.98 17.86 13.16
CA SER A 292 -2.99 17.23 14.04
C SER A 292 -2.21 16.15 13.30
N ARG A 293 -1.00 15.89 13.78
CA ARG A 293 -0.14 14.82 13.29
C ARG A 293 0.67 14.27 14.44
N SER A 294 0.73 12.95 14.53
CA SER A 294 1.57 12.23 15.48
C SER A 294 2.47 11.22 14.76
N ARG A 295 3.11 10.33 15.52
CA ARG A 295 3.94 9.25 14.97
C ARG A 295 3.14 8.23 14.16
N ASN A 296 1.85 8.08 14.42
CA ASN A 296 1.00 7.06 13.83
C ASN A 296 -0.42 7.55 13.50
N SER A 297 -0.65 8.86 13.54
CA SER A 297 -1.95 9.45 13.20
C SER A 297 -1.82 10.76 12.42
N ILE A 298 -2.83 11.01 11.59
CA ILE A 298 -3.05 12.26 10.85
C ILE A 298 -4.52 12.61 11.03
N THR A 299 -4.81 13.86 11.35
CA THR A 299 -6.16 14.41 11.32
C THR A 299 -6.13 15.71 10.53
N LEU A 300 -7.08 15.88 9.63
CA LEU A 300 -7.15 17.00 8.73
C LEU A 300 -8.60 17.37 8.44
N ASP A 301 -8.78 18.60 7.95
CA ASP A 301 -10.01 19.03 7.34
C ASP A 301 -9.83 19.44 5.88
N ILE A 302 -10.85 19.14 5.10
CA ILE A 302 -10.89 19.28 3.66
C ILE A 302 -12.06 20.21 3.32
N THR A 303 -11.79 21.19 2.47
CA THR A 303 -12.80 22.09 1.91
C THR A 303 -12.61 22.17 0.39
N PHE A 304 -13.69 22.42 -0.33
CA PHE A 304 -13.64 22.54 -1.79
C PHE A 304 -13.13 23.92 -2.18
N LEU A 305 -12.27 23.98 -3.20
CA LEU A 305 -11.96 25.25 -3.84
C LEU A 305 -13.09 25.57 -4.80
N ASN A 306 -13.59 26.81 -4.76
CA ASN A 306 -14.62 27.27 -5.68
C ASN A 306 -14.14 27.00 -7.12
N ARG A 307 -14.86 26.13 -7.82
CA ARG A 307 -14.66 25.94 -9.27
C ARG A 307 -15.11 27.24 -9.92
N THR A 308 -14.16 28.08 -10.31
CA THR A 308 -14.41 29.23 -11.20
C THR A 308 -14.89 28.75 -12.55
#